data_AF-A0A1R4K4F8-F1
#
_entry.id   AF-A0A1R4K4F8-F1
#
_cell.length_a   1.000
_cell.length_b   1.000
_cell.length_c   1.000
_cell.angle_alpha   90.00
_cell.angle_beta   90.00
_cell.angle_gamma   90.00
#
_symmetry.space_group_name_H-M   'P 1'
#
loop_
_entity.id
_entity.type
_entity.pdbx_description
1 polymer ?
#
loop_
_entity_poly.entity_id
_entity_poly.type
_entity_poly.pdbx_seq_one_letter_code
_entity_poly.pdbx_strand_id
1 'polypeptide(L)' 'MSITTLRRLASRHGCRLHVVASASKLFPEYGPIYLTDATTGGVIAKGLEYSEVDQALQGLRGDH' A
#
# COMPACT_ATOMS: atom_id res chain seq x y z
N MET A 1 9.63 -6.59 -8.58
CA MET A 1 9.98 -6.43 -7.15
C MET A 1 9.20 -7.44 -6.33
N SER A 2 9.79 -8.03 -5.28
CA SER A 2 9.08 -9.00 -4.42
C SER A 2 8.18 -8.29 -3.41
N ILE A 3 7.06 -8.91 -3.01
CA ILE A 3 6.14 -8.39 -1.98
C ILE A 3 6.85 -8.02 -0.67
N THR A 4 7.86 -8.80 -0.28
CA THR A 4 8.67 -8.56 0.91
C THR A 4 9.46 -7.25 0.82
N THR A 5 9.97 -6.92 -0.38
CA THR A 5 10.68 -5.68 -0.63
C THR A 5 9.73 -4.49 -0.51
N LEU A 6 8.54 -4.59 -1.12
CA LEU A 6 7.52 -3.54 -1.04
C LEU A 6 7.05 -3.29 0.39
N ARG A 7 6.83 -4.35 1.20
CA ARG A 7 6.48 -4.20 2.62
C ARG A 7 7.58 -3.48 3.40
N ARG A 8 8.85 -3.83 3.16
CA ARG A 8 9.98 -3.18 3.82
C ARG A 8 10.09 -1.71 3.40
N LEU A 9 9.85 -1.40 2.14
CA LEU A 9 9.82 -0.03 1.64
C LEU A 9 8.69 0.74 2.32
N ALA A 10 7.46 0.23 2.31
CA ALA A 10 6.32 0.83 2.98
C ALA A 10 6.62 1.14 4.46
N SER A 11 7.21 0.20 5.20
CA SER A 11 7.57 0.43 6.61
C SER A 11 8.60 1.55 6.80
N ARG A 12 9.53 1.77 5.86
CA ARG A 12 10.46 2.91 5.92
C ARG A 12 9.75 4.25 5.74
N HIS A 13 8.62 4.26 5.06
CA HIS A 13 7.76 5.42 4.86
C HIS A 13 6.67 5.55 5.93
N GLY A 14 6.76 4.80 7.03
CA GLY A 14 5.72 4.81 8.06
C GLY A 14 4.39 4.22 7.59
N CYS A 15 4.41 3.38 6.56
CA CYS A 15 3.22 2.75 5.99
C CYS A 15 3.20 1.24 6.22
N ARG A 16 2.02 0.65 6.23
CA ARG A 16 1.79 -0.80 6.16
C ARG A 16 1.15 -1.17 4.84
N LEU A 17 1.71 -2.18 4.20
CA LEU A 17 1.18 -2.74 2.96
C LEU A 17 0.35 -3.97 3.27
N HIS A 18 -0.88 -3.96 2.75
CA HIS A 18 -1.86 -5.02 2.88
C HIS A 18 -2.18 -5.59 1.50
N VAL A 19 -2.10 -6.91 1.37
CA VAL A 19 -2.48 -7.63 0.14
C VAL A 19 -3.79 -8.34 0.38
N VAL A 20 -4.80 -8.06 -0.45
CA VAL A 20 -6.12 -8.69 -0.40
C VAL A 20 -6.13 -9.84 -1.37
N ALA A 21 -5.93 -11.06 -0.87
CA ALA A 21 -5.70 -12.23 -1.71
C ALA A 21 -6.96 -12.84 -2.39
N SER A 22 -8.18 -12.41 -2.04
CA SER A 22 -9.45 -12.86 -2.68
C SER A 22 -10.72 -12.30 -2.02
N ALA A 23 -10.63 -11.62 -0.87
CA ALA A 23 -11.80 -11.03 -0.19
C ALA A 23 -12.44 -9.86 -0.96
N SER A 24 -11.87 -9.49 -2.11
CA SER A 24 -12.20 -8.36 -2.98
C SER A 24 -13.60 -8.40 -3.62
N LYS A 25 -14.38 -9.49 -3.46
CA LYS A 25 -15.79 -9.48 -3.87
C LYS A 25 -16.64 -8.51 -3.03
N LEU A 26 -16.29 -8.32 -1.75
CA LEU A 26 -17.04 -7.42 -0.87
C LEU A 26 -16.52 -5.98 -0.92
N PHE A 27 -15.25 -5.80 -1.28
CA PHE A 27 -14.56 -4.50 -1.23
C PHE A 27 -13.60 -4.31 -2.41
N PRO A 28 -14.13 -4.26 -3.66
CA PRO A 28 -13.31 -4.12 -4.86
C PRO A 28 -12.56 -2.79 -4.92
N GLU A 29 -13.08 -1.75 -4.27
CA GLU A 29 -12.45 -0.42 -4.18
C GLU A 29 -11.09 -0.42 -3.48
N TYR A 30 -10.79 -1.45 -2.68
CA TYR A 30 -9.48 -1.61 -2.05
C TYR A 30 -8.46 -2.29 -2.95
N GLY A 31 -8.91 -2.85 -4.09
CA GLY A 31 -8.07 -3.56 -5.05
C GLY A 31 -7.31 -4.74 -4.43
N PRO A 32 -6.30 -5.26 -5.15
CA PRO A 32 -5.48 -6.34 -4.62
C PRO A 32 -4.49 -5.83 -3.54
N ILE A 33 -4.16 -4.53 -3.51
CA ILE A 33 -3.26 -3.94 -2.52
C ILE A 33 -3.77 -2.58 -2.02
N TYR A 34 -3.63 -2.33 -0.72
CA TYR A 34 -3.80 -1.01 -0.13
C TYR A 34 -2.69 -0.71 0.90
N LEU A 35 -2.46 0.58 1.13
CA LEU A 35 -1.50 1.15 2.07
C LEU A 35 -2.24 1.84 3.20
N THR A 36 -1.82 1.57 4.43
CA THR A 36 -2.29 2.27 5.63
C THR A 36 -1.14 2.97 6.32
N ASP A 37 -1.45 4.03 7.05
CA ASP A 37 -0.50 4.66 7.95
C ASP A 37 -0.19 3.73 9.12
N ALA A 38 1.08 3.54 9.44
CA ALA A 38 1.51 2.61 10.47
C ALA A 38 1.20 3.10 11.90
N THR A 39 0.92 4.39 12.07
CA THR A 39 0.70 5.03 13.39
C THR A 39 -0.79 5.16 13.70
N THR A 40 -1.57 5.68 12.76
CA THR A 40 -2.99 6.00 12.87
C THR A 40 -3.89 4.90 12.32
N GLY A 41 -3.35 4.02 11.45
CA GLY A 41 -4.13 3.00 10.75
C GLY A 41 -5.02 3.55 9.63
N GLY A 42 -4.93 4.85 9.33
CA GLY A 42 -5.70 5.48 8.26
C GLY A 42 -5.31 4.95 6.88
N VAL A 43 -6.27 4.85 5.97
CA VAL A 43 -6.01 4.42 4.58
C VAL A 43 -5.34 5.57 3.83
N ILE A 44 -4.12 5.33 3.35
CA ILE A 44 -3.33 6.30 2.58
C ILE A 44 -3.61 6.14 1.09
N ALA A 45 -3.59 4.89 0.61
CA ALA A 45 -3.85 4.55 -0.78
C ALA A 45 -4.54 3.19 -0.85
N LYS A 46 -5.45 3.01 -1.79
CA LYS A 46 -6.22 1.79 -1.97
C LYS A 46 -6.44 1.55 -3.46
N GLY A 47 -6.73 0.31 -3.85
CA GLY A 47 -6.95 -0.01 -5.27
C GLY A 47 -5.67 -0.21 -6.06
N LEU A 48 -4.52 -0.38 -5.39
CA LEU A 48 -3.21 -0.42 -6.05
C LEU A 48 -2.93 -1.80 -6.63
N GLU A 49 -2.34 -1.82 -7.82
CA GLU A 49 -1.64 -3.00 -8.33
C GLU A 49 -0.20 -3.07 -7.82
N TYR A 50 0.41 -4.26 -7.88
CA TYR A 50 1.80 -4.49 -7.45
C TYR A 50 2.82 -3.54 -8.09
N SER A 51 2.59 -3.15 -9.35
CA SER A 51 3.43 -2.20 -10.10
C SER A 51 3.29 -0.76 -9.61
N GLU A 52 2.12 -0.39 -9.06
CA GLU A 52 1.81 0.98 -8.65
C GLU A 52 2.24 1.27 -7.21
N VAL A 53 2.42 0.24 -6.39
CA VAL A 53 2.85 0.38 -4.98
C VAL A 53 4.16 1.18 -4.87
N ASP A 54 5.11 0.92 -5.76
CA ASP A 54 6.40 1.61 -5.72
C ASP A 54 6.24 3.11 -6.03
N GLN A 55 5.46 3.47 -7.05
CA GLN A 55 5.13 4.87 -7.36
C GLN A 55 4.35 5.54 -6.22
N ALA A 56 3.39 4.86 -5.62
CA ALA A 56 2.62 5.39 -4.49
C ALA A 56 3.52 5.70 -3.29
N LEU A 57 4.46 4.81 -2.97
CA LEU A 57 5.43 5.02 -1.88
C LEU A 57 6.44 6.13 -2.20
N GLN A 58 6.86 6.28 -3.45
CA GLN A 58 7.71 7.40 -3.89
C GLN A 58 6.97 8.74 -3.81
N GLY A 59 5.69 8.79 -4.17
CA GLY A 59 4.84 9.98 -4.09
C GLY A 59 4.69 10.52 -2.66
N LEU A 60 4.64 9.63 -1.66
CA LEU A 60 4.61 10.01 -0.24
C LEU A 60 5.88 10.72 0.24
N ARG A 61 6.97 10.68 -0.53
CA ARG A 61 8.24 11.30 -0.21
C ARG A 61 8.37 12.74 -0.74
N GLY A 62 7.42 13.19 -1.57
CA GLY A 62 7.52 14.43 -2.34
C GLY A 62 6.92 15.69 -1.71
N ASP A 63 6.31 15.62 -0.52
CA ASP A 63 5.63 16.76 0.13
C ASP A 63 6.43 17.30 1.33
N HIS A 64 7.71 17.63 1.12
CA HIS A 64 8.55 18.32 2.12
C HIS A 64 9.07 19.65 1.58
#